data_AF-A0A329SEG6-F1
#
_entry.id   AF-A0A329SEG6-F1
#
_cell.length_a   1.000
_cell.length_b   1.000
_cell.length_c   1.000
_cell.angle_alpha   90.00
_cell.angle_beta   90.00
_cell.angle_gamma   90.00
#
_symmetry.space_group_name_H-M   'P 1'
#
loop_
_entity.id
_entity.type
_entity.pdbx_description
1 polymer ?
#
loop_
_entity_poly.entity_id
_entity_poly.type
_entity_poly.pdbx_seq_one_letter_code
_entity_poly.pdbx_strand_id
1 'polypeptide(L)'
;MEPRLGAFRRRFACYEVGGVMKIPLLCIAPLLNEPDEDLSARGHYEFLAGMLPRDFGKQLSDCLFVVGDNCAVNRLLATLMGVPLVAIG
;
A
#
# COMPACT_ATOMS: atom_id res chain seq x y z
N MET A 1 26.95 16.42 9.82
CA MET A 1 25.93 15.81 8.94
C MET A 1 24.97 15.08 9.84
N GLU A 2 23.79 15.63 10.10
CA GLU A 2 22.74 14.89 10.78
C GLU A 2 22.17 13.84 9.81
N PRO A 3 21.93 12.59 10.26
CA PRO A 3 21.26 11.60 9.42
C PRO A 3 19.84 12.11 9.19
N ARG A 4 19.51 12.46 7.94
CA ARG A 4 18.13 12.73 7.55
C ARG A 4 17.36 11.43 7.76
N LEU A 5 16.55 11.38 8.81
CA LEU A 5 15.59 10.31 9.02
C LEU A 5 14.65 10.32 7.80
N GLY A 6 14.85 9.38 6.88
CA GLY A 6 13.98 9.24 5.70
C GLY A 6 12.57 8.92 6.16
N ALA A 7 11.56 9.55 5.55
CA ALA A 7 10.19 9.10 5.72
C ALA A 7 10.01 7.79 4.96
N PHE A 8 9.40 6.79 5.59
CA PHE A 8 9.12 5.48 4.98
C PHE A 8 7.63 5.17 5.10
N ARG A 9 7.00 4.68 4.02
CA ARG A 9 5.65 4.13 4.07
C ARG A 9 5.71 2.63 4.29
N ARG A 10 5.07 2.17 5.37
CA ARG A 10 4.88 0.75 5.66
C ARG A 10 3.53 0.32 5.10
N ARG A 11 3.51 -0.78 4.35
CA ARG A 11 2.27 -1.42 3.89
C ARG A 11 2.11 -2.73 4.64
N PHE A 12 0.90 -3.00 5.13
CA PHE A 12 0.53 -4.26 5.76
C PHE A 12 -0.60 -4.89 4.96
N ALA A 13 -0.68 -6.22 4.96
CA ALA A 13 -1.91 -6.92 4.59
C ALA A 13 -2.69 -7.24 5.87
N CYS A 14 -4.00 -7.38 5.77
CA CYS A 14 -4.85 -7.88 6.84
C CYS A 14 -5.76 -8.95 6.23
N TYR A 15 -5.57 -10.21 6.60
CA TYR A 15 -6.36 -11.33 6.06
C TYR A 15 -6.52 -12.45 7.09
N GLU A 16 -7.58 -13.24 6.95
CA GLU A 16 -7.85 -14.38 7.83
C GLU A 16 -7.41 -15.69 7.18
N VAL A 17 -6.80 -16.59 7.96
CA VAL A 17 -6.53 -17.98 7.58
C VAL A 17 -6.98 -18.90 8.71
N GLY A 18 -8.02 -19.70 8.46
CA GLY A 18 -8.54 -20.67 9.43
C GLY A 18 -9.00 -20.04 10.75
N GLY A 19 -9.72 -18.92 10.71
CA GLY A 19 -10.16 -18.20 11.90
C GLY A 19 -9.08 -17.36 12.59
N VAL A 20 -7.85 -17.32 12.06
CA VAL A 20 -6.75 -16.54 12.64
C VAL A 20 -6.42 -15.36 11.75
N MET A 21 -6.53 -14.15 12.31
CA MET A 21 -6.12 -12.90 11.65
C MET A 21 -4.60 -12.86 11.44
N LYS A 22 -4.17 -12.49 10.24
CA LYS A 22 -2.77 -12.31 9.84
C LYS A 22 -2.57 -10.87 9.40
N ILE A 23 -1.54 -10.22 9.96
CA ILE A 23 -1.19 -8.84 9.63
C ILE A 23 0.31 -8.73 9.30
N PRO A 24 0.79 -9.35 8.20
CA PRO A 24 2.20 -9.23 7.83
C PRO A 24 2.52 -7.84 7.30
N LEU A 25 3.71 -7.36 7.63
CA LEU A 25 4.32 -6.23 6.94
C LEU A 25 4.69 -6.69 5.52
N LEU A 26 4.10 -6.05 4.53
CA LEU A 26 4.30 -6.36 3.12
C LEU A 26 5.55 -5.69 2.56
N CYS A 27 5.72 -4.39 2.84
CA CYS A 27 6.89 -3.66 2.41
C CYS A 27 7.12 -2.41 3.25
N ILE A 28 8.38 -1.97 3.26
CA ILE A 28 8.79 -0.64 3.69
C ILE A 28 9.40 0.02 2.46
N ALA A 29 8.70 0.98 1.88
CA ALA A 29 9.21 1.76 0.76
C ALA A 29 9.67 3.14 1.26
N PRO A 30 10.81 3.67 0.78
CA PRO A 30 11.14 5.07 0.99
C PRO A 30 10.00 5.93 0.44
N LEU A 31 9.61 6.96 1.18
CA LEU A 31 8.66 7.97 0.73
C LEU A 31 9.33 8.78 -0.39
N LEU A 32 9.29 8.26 -1.61
CA LEU A 32 9.61 9.04 -2.78
C LEU A 32 8.50 10.08 -2.92
N ASN A 33 8.83 11.34 -2.62
CA ASN A 33 8.04 12.47 -3.10
C ASN A 33 8.25 12.54 -4.61
N GLU A 34 7.60 11.64 -5.35
CA GLU A 34 7.47 11.86 -6.78
C GLU A 34 6.65 13.15 -6.95
N PRO A 35 7.13 14.11 -7.76
CA PRO A 35 6.43 15.38 -7.95
C PRO A 35 5.06 15.19 -8.61
N ASP A 36 4.80 14.01 -9.15
CA ASP A 36 3.55 13.59 -9.74
C ASP A 36 2.90 12.49 -8.88
N GLU A 37 1.78 12.86 -8.25
CA GLU A 37 1.01 11.98 -7.38
C GLU A 37 0.39 10.79 -8.15
N ASP A 38 0.11 10.96 -9.45
CA ASP A 38 -0.41 9.92 -10.33
C ASP A 38 0.66 8.87 -10.64
N LEU A 39 1.89 9.31 -10.91
CA LEU A 39 3.04 8.40 -11.07
C LEU A 39 3.31 7.62 -9.78
N SER A 40 3.26 8.29 -8.63
CA SER A 40 3.42 7.64 -7.34
C SER A 40 2.34 6.57 -7.10
N ALA A 41 1.07 6.89 -7.33
CA ALA A 41 -0.03 5.95 -7.16
C ALA A 41 0.07 4.75 -8.11
N ARG A 42 0.44 4.98 -9.38
CA ARG A 42 0.64 3.90 -10.36
C ARG A 42 1.84 3.02 -10.02
N GLY A 43 2.95 3.61 -9.58
CA GLY A 43 4.11 2.85 -9.08
C GLY A 43 3.75 1.99 -7.87
N HIS A 44 2.96 2.52 -6.94
CA HIS A 44 2.40 1.73 -5.83
C HIS A 44 1.50 0.58 -6.31
N TYR A 45 0.65 0.82 -7.30
CA TYR A 45 -0.22 -0.20 -7.89
C TYR A 45 0.61 -1.33 -8.53
N GLU A 46 1.58 -0.99 -9.38
CA GLU A 46 2.44 -1.98 -10.06
C GLU A 46 3.28 -2.79 -9.07
N PHE A 47 3.81 -2.13 -8.04
CA PHE A 47 4.53 -2.81 -6.95
C PHE A 47 3.65 -3.86 -6.25
N LEU A 48 2.42 -3.48 -5.86
CA LEU A 48 1.49 -4.41 -5.22
C LEU A 48 1.04 -5.52 -6.17
N ALA A 49 0.79 -5.21 -7.44
CA ALA A 49 0.44 -6.17 -8.48
C ALA A 49 1.51 -7.25 -8.68
N GLY A 50 2.79 -6.89 -8.54
CA GLY A 50 3.91 -7.82 -8.63
C GLY A 50 4.16 -8.59 -7.33
N MET A 51 4.10 -7.92 -6.18
CA MET A 51 4.43 -8.52 -4.88
C MET A 51 3.33 -9.46 -4.36
N LEU A 52 2.05 -9.10 -4.47
CA LEU A 52 0.96 -9.91 -3.91
C LEU A 52 0.92 -11.34 -4.48
N PRO A 53 1.03 -11.58 -5.80
CA PRO A 53 1.03 -12.93 -6.33
C PRO A 53 2.31 -13.67 -5.97
N ARG A 54 3.46 -13.00 -6.02
CA ARG A 54 4.78 -13.61 -5.81
C ARG A 54 4.99 -14.07 -4.37
N ASP A 55 4.59 -13.23 -3.40
CA ASP A 55 4.97 -13.43 -2.00
C ASP A 55 3.79 -13.91 -1.14
N PHE A 56 2.54 -13.71 -1.58
CA PHE A 56 1.33 -14.02 -0.80
C PHE A 56 0.31 -14.91 -1.53
N GLY A 57 0.52 -15.21 -2.83
CA GLY A 57 -0.46 -15.95 -3.64
C GLY A 57 -1.81 -15.25 -3.74
N LYS A 58 -1.82 -13.91 -3.67
CA LYS A 58 -3.01 -13.05 -3.76
C LYS A 58 -2.93 -12.14 -4.96
N GLN A 59 -4.08 -11.70 -5.45
CA GLN A 59 -4.19 -10.68 -6.50
C GLN A 59 -4.67 -9.36 -5.89
N LEU A 60 -4.47 -8.26 -6.61
CA LEU A 60 -5.05 -6.96 -6.21
C LEU A 60 -6.57 -7.02 -6.08
N SER A 61 -7.25 -7.85 -6.90
CA SER A 61 -8.69 -8.09 -6.80
C SER A 61 -9.13 -8.76 -5.50
N ASP A 62 -8.19 -9.37 -4.74
CA ASP A 62 -8.48 -9.96 -3.44
C ASP A 62 -8.40 -8.92 -2.30
N CYS A 63 -7.94 -7.70 -2.60
CA CYS A 63 -7.90 -6.61 -1.64
C CYS A 63 -9.29 -5.96 -1.56
N LEU A 64 -9.78 -5.74 -0.33
CA LEU A 64 -11.12 -5.19 -0.10
C LEU A 64 -11.12 -3.67 0.18
N PHE A 65 -9.99 -3.14 0.65
CA PHE A 65 -9.81 -1.73 0.99
C PHE A 65 -8.33 -1.37 1.05
N VAL A 66 -8.02 -0.10 0.88
CA VAL A 66 -6.69 0.47 1.18
C VAL A 66 -6.75 1.11 2.56
N VAL A 67 -5.74 0.90 3.40
CA VAL A 67 -5.59 1.62 4.67
C VAL A 67 -4.40 2.57 4.56
N GLY A 68 -4.59 3.84 4.95
CA GLY A 68 -3.52 4.84 4.96
C GLY A 68 -4.01 6.21 5.38
N ASP A 69 -3.15 7.22 5.33
CA ASP A 69 -3.55 8.62 5.47
C ASP A 69 -4.42 9.06 4.27
N ASN A 70 -5.27 10.08 4.47
CA ASN A 70 -6.13 10.63 3.40
C ASN A 70 -5.35 11.47 2.37
N CYS A 71 -4.07 11.16 2.14
CA CYS A 71 -3.25 11.86 1.16
C CYS A 71 -3.71 11.52 -0.28
N ALA A 72 -3.37 12.39 -1.23
CA ALA A 72 -3.80 12.24 -2.62
C ALA A 72 -3.35 10.91 -3.25
N VAL A 73 -2.11 10.50 -3.00
CA VAL A 73 -1.56 9.21 -3.49
C VAL A 73 -2.39 8.02 -3.01
N ASN A 74 -2.82 7.98 -1.74
CA ASN A 74 -3.63 6.87 -1.23
C ASN A 74 -5.06 6.91 -1.76
N ARG A 75 -5.66 8.10 -1.91
CA ARG A 75 -6.98 8.25 -2.54
C ARG A 75 -6.96 7.76 -3.97
N LEU A 76 -5.92 8.12 -4.71
CA LEU A 76 -5.76 7.73 -6.10
C LEU A 76 -5.46 6.23 -6.23
N LEU A 77 -4.59 5.67 -5.39
CA LEU A 77 -4.34 4.23 -5.35
C LEU A 77 -5.63 3.45 -5.08
N ALA A 78 -6.44 3.88 -4.11
CA ALA A 78 -7.73 3.26 -3.81
C ALA A 78 -8.68 3.33 -5.01
N THR A 79 -8.69 4.47 -5.72
CA THR A 79 -9.46 4.67 -6.96
C THR A 79 -8.99 3.73 -8.07
N LEU A 80 -7.67 3.60 -8.29
CA LEU A 80 -7.08 2.69 -9.27
C LEU A 80 -7.38 1.22 -8.97
N MET A 81 -7.41 0.85 -7.69
CA MET A 81 -7.76 -0.50 -7.24
C MET A 81 -9.28 -0.74 -7.22
N GLY A 82 -10.12 0.29 -7.33
CA GLY A 82 -11.57 0.17 -7.27
C GLY A 82 -12.11 -0.20 -5.88
N VAL A 83 -11.40 0.16 -4.80
CA VAL A 83 -11.73 -0.19 -3.41
C VAL A 83 -11.79 1.05 -2.52
N PRO A 84 -12.53 1.03 -1.39
CA PRO A 84 -12.55 2.16 -0.46
C PRO A 84 -11.19 2.41 0.21
N LEU A 85 -10.90 3.69 0.50
CA LEU A 85 -9.81 4.11 1.39
C LEU A 85 -10.34 4.24 2.83
N VAL A 86 -9.77 3.47 3.74
CA VAL A 86 -9.96 3.62 5.18
C VAL A 86 -8.86 4.55 5.69
N ALA A 87 -9.22 5.82 5.92
CA ALA A 87 -8.29 6.82 6.40
C ALA A 87 -7.96 6.60 7.88
N ILE A 88 -6.67 6.60 8.23
CA ILE A 88 -6.21 6.70 9.63
C ILE A 88 -5.89 8.19 9.88
N GLY A 89 -6.56 8.76 10.88
CA GLY A 89 -6.43 10.17 11.28
C GLY A 89 -5.16 10.47 12.06
#